data_AF-A0A6C0HWX8-F1
#
_entry.id   AF-A0A6C0HWX8-F1
#
_cell.length_a   1.000
_cell.length_b   1.000
_cell.length_c   1.000
_cell.angle_alpha   90.00
_cell.angle_beta   90.00
_cell.angle_gamma   90.00
#
_symmetry.space_group_name_H-M   'P 1'
#
loop_
_entity.id
_entity.type
_entity.pdbx_description
1 polymer ?
#
loop_
_entity_poly.entity_id
_entity_poly.type
_entity_poly.pdbx_seq_one_letter_code
_entity_poly.pdbx_strand_id
1 'polypeptide(L)'
;MEQIHTLYQKRGYFDRYGGDVCISIALIILTIAITGFTNYQAVMAQVKTNWNQQRCNPIYMPFAGIIMPQPGVSAVDTTITNFSYCIKQDVSAVFSIAMMPFEFSMYLLIEFIDATLSAILAFMAFIQWLKNQLGGIFATLYTKIIYFIIPLIEMIIHLRDLIAKVNGIATAALYTAMNIYNTTVSGIINIMTILNNILIATIAIMLALIILAFILIPTPAFPLGIGIYVTGLTIMTSFIIPVIVLYTMMQAFTQEVMRTSGPKGQSTPKIKKRK
;
A
#
# COMPACT_ATOMS: atom_id res chain seq x y z
N MET A 1 7.27 -142.78 54.99
CA MET A 1 7.86 -141.76 54.10
C MET A 1 6.77 -141.04 53.30
N GLU A 2 5.81 -140.40 53.98
CA GLU A 2 4.64 -139.80 53.31
C GLU A 2 4.41 -138.33 53.71
N GLN A 3 4.97 -137.89 54.84
CA GLN A 3 4.83 -136.52 55.35
C GLN A 3 5.85 -135.51 54.76
N ILE A 4 6.87 -135.98 54.03
CA ILE A 4 7.90 -135.08 53.46
C ILE A 4 7.48 -134.57 52.06
N HIS A 5 6.72 -135.37 51.30
CA HIS A 5 6.28 -134.99 49.95
C HIS A 5 5.17 -133.93 49.95
N THR A 6 4.32 -133.88 50.99
CA THR A 6 3.22 -132.91 51.11
C THR A 6 3.70 -131.51 51.49
N LEU A 7 4.87 -131.36 52.09
CA LEU A 7 5.50 -130.06 52.36
C LEU A 7 6.10 -129.42 51.11
N TYR A 8 6.47 -130.23 50.10
CA TYR A 8 7.08 -129.72 48.86
C TYR A 8 6.04 -129.37 47.78
N GLN A 9 4.86 -129.99 47.79
CA GLN A 9 3.80 -129.74 46.80
C GLN A 9 2.94 -128.51 47.11
N LYS A 10 3.08 -127.88 48.29
CA LYS A 10 2.21 -126.77 48.74
C LYS A 10 2.93 -125.43 48.91
N ARG A 11 4.05 -125.21 48.21
CA ARG A 11 4.74 -123.90 48.15
C ARG A 11 4.59 -123.28 46.76
N GLY A 12 3.90 -122.14 46.67
CA GLY A 12 3.68 -121.39 45.42
C GLY A 12 4.96 -120.70 44.91
N TYR A 13 4.92 -120.13 43.70
CA TYR A 13 6.06 -119.44 43.07
C TYR A 13 6.69 -118.36 43.99
N PHE A 14 5.86 -117.60 44.70
CA PHE A 14 6.28 -116.58 45.66
C PHE A 14 6.95 -117.15 46.93
N ASP A 15 6.70 -118.41 47.27
CA ASP A 15 7.24 -119.08 48.45
C ASP A 15 8.65 -119.67 48.20
N ARG A 16 9.07 -119.73 46.93
CA ARG A 16 10.40 -120.18 46.49
C ARG A 16 11.26 -119.05 45.95
N TYR A 17 10.68 -118.09 45.23
CA TYR A 17 11.40 -116.98 44.58
C TYR A 17 10.93 -115.59 45.03
N GLY A 18 10.09 -115.48 46.07
CA GLY A 18 9.58 -114.19 46.55
C GLY A 18 10.67 -113.22 46.99
N GLY A 19 11.75 -113.73 47.59
CA GLY A 19 12.93 -112.93 47.93
C GLY A 19 13.59 -112.31 46.70
N ASP A 20 13.82 -113.10 45.66
CA ASP A 20 14.44 -112.65 44.40
C ASP A 20 13.54 -111.65 43.65
N VAL A 21 12.22 -111.86 43.64
CA VAL A 21 11.25 -110.92 43.06
C VAL A 21 11.26 -109.59 43.80
N CYS A 22 11.23 -109.60 45.15
CA CYS A 22 11.32 -108.37 45.95
C CYS A 22 12.63 -107.61 45.71
N ILE A 23 13.76 -108.31 45.63
CA ILE A 23 15.07 -107.71 45.34
C ILE A 23 15.08 -107.09 43.93
N SER A 24 14.56 -107.78 42.91
CA SER A 24 14.50 -107.26 41.54
C SER A 24 13.65 -105.99 41.43
N ILE A 25 12.49 -105.95 42.10
CA ILE A 25 11.61 -104.77 42.16
C ILE A 25 12.33 -103.61 42.87
N ALA A 26 13.01 -103.88 43.98
CA ALA A 26 13.78 -102.86 44.70
C ALA A 26 14.91 -102.29 43.84
N LEU A 27 15.62 -103.12 43.07
CA LEU A 27 16.66 -102.68 42.14
C LEU A 27 16.10 -101.82 41.01
N ILE A 28 14.96 -102.21 40.42
CA ILE A 28 14.29 -101.41 39.37
C ILE A 28 13.88 -100.03 39.91
N ILE A 29 13.27 -99.97 41.10
CA ILE A 29 12.88 -98.71 41.74
C ILE A 29 14.12 -97.85 42.00
N LEU A 30 15.21 -98.45 42.48
CA LEU A 30 16.46 -97.76 42.76
C LEU A 30 17.11 -97.22 41.48
N THR A 31 17.11 -97.98 40.38
CA THR A 31 17.60 -97.51 39.08
C THR A 31 16.75 -96.33 38.57
N ILE A 32 15.42 -96.43 38.63
CA ILE A 32 14.52 -95.34 38.23
C ILE A 32 14.76 -94.09 39.09
N ALA A 33 14.93 -94.25 40.40
CA ALA A 33 15.19 -93.14 41.32
C ALA A 33 16.51 -92.43 41.02
N ILE A 34 17.60 -93.18 40.77
CA ILE A 34 18.91 -92.61 40.46
C ILE A 34 18.91 -91.90 39.10
N THR A 35 18.36 -92.55 38.06
CA THR A 35 18.28 -91.95 36.72
C THR A 35 17.32 -90.75 36.70
N GLY A 36 16.22 -90.79 37.44
CA GLY A 36 15.30 -89.67 37.56
C GLY A 36 15.94 -88.47 38.26
N PHE A 37 16.65 -88.70 39.38
CA PHE A 37 17.30 -87.64 40.14
C PHE A 37 18.42 -86.95 39.35
N THR A 38 19.26 -87.72 38.65
CA THR A 38 20.36 -87.17 37.83
C THR A 38 19.84 -86.36 36.65
N ASN A 39 18.80 -86.81 35.95
CA ASN A 39 18.16 -86.04 34.88
C ASN A 39 17.50 -84.75 35.40
N TYR A 40 16.83 -84.81 36.55
CA TYR A 40 16.25 -83.63 37.18
C TYR A 40 17.29 -82.55 37.46
N GLN A 41 18.43 -82.94 38.06
CA GLN A 41 19.51 -82.01 38.34
C GLN A 41 20.15 -81.42 37.07
N ALA A 42 20.30 -82.24 36.02
CA ALA A 42 20.83 -81.80 34.73
C ALA A 42 19.93 -80.75 34.06
N VAL A 43 18.62 -81.00 33.99
CA VAL A 43 17.64 -80.06 33.42
C VAL A 43 17.59 -78.78 34.25
N MET A 44 17.56 -78.90 35.58
CA MET A 44 17.51 -77.76 36.47
C MET A 44 18.77 -76.87 36.35
N ALA A 45 19.95 -77.48 36.21
CA ALA A 45 21.18 -76.74 35.96
C ALA A 45 21.14 -75.96 34.64
N GLN A 46 20.66 -76.58 33.56
CA GLN A 46 20.52 -75.93 32.25
C GLN A 46 19.52 -74.77 32.27
N VAL A 47 18.40 -74.92 32.98
CA VAL A 47 17.39 -73.86 33.12
C VAL A 47 17.94 -72.68 33.93
N LYS A 48 18.71 -72.94 34.99
CA LYS A 48 19.35 -71.90 35.80
C LYS A 48 20.41 -71.12 35.02
N THR A 49 21.22 -71.78 34.19
CA THR A 49 22.24 -71.09 33.38
C THR A 49 21.61 -70.21 32.30
N ASN A 50 20.51 -70.65 31.69
CA ASN A 50 19.81 -69.93 30.63
C ASN A 50 18.53 -69.23 31.12
N TRP A 51 18.52 -68.78 32.37
CA TRP A 51 17.31 -68.28 33.02
C TRP A 51 16.66 -67.12 32.28
N ASN A 52 17.43 -66.18 31.73
CA ASN A 52 16.89 -65.02 31.01
C ASN A 52 16.01 -65.39 29.82
N GLN A 53 16.32 -66.52 29.15
CA GLN A 53 15.54 -67.03 28.03
C GLN A 53 14.40 -67.95 28.49
N GLN A 54 14.60 -68.73 29.55
CA GLN A 54 13.65 -69.74 30.03
C GLN A 54 12.65 -69.22 31.07
N ARG A 55 12.86 -68.03 31.65
CA ARG A 55 11.98 -67.45 32.69
C ARG A 55 10.54 -67.21 32.23
N CYS A 56 10.33 -66.98 30.92
CA CYS A 56 9.01 -66.81 30.33
C CYS A 56 8.46 -68.09 29.69
N ASN A 57 9.15 -69.23 29.84
CA ASN A 57 8.63 -70.52 29.39
C ASN A 57 7.51 -70.98 30.33
N PRO A 58 6.30 -71.28 29.84
CA PRO A 58 5.14 -71.62 30.67
C PRO A 58 5.35 -72.85 31.57
N ILE A 59 6.27 -73.75 31.22
CA ILE A 59 6.58 -74.95 32.01
C ILE A 59 7.37 -74.62 33.28
N TYR A 60 8.29 -73.64 33.21
CA TYR A 60 9.20 -73.29 34.31
C TYR A 60 8.75 -72.06 35.10
N MET A 61 7.92 -71.22 34.50
CA MET A 61 7.37 -70.00 35.08
C MET A 61 6.72 -70.19 36.46
N PRO A 62 5.82 -71.18 36.71
CA PRO A 62 5.18 -71.34 38.03
C PRO A 62 6.16 -71.80 39.12
N PHE A 63 7.37 -72.21 38.75
CA PHE A 63 8.41 -72.66 39.67
C PHE A 63 9.57 -71.66 39.78
N ALA A 64 9.42 -70.44 39.23
CA ALA A 64 10.50 -69.47 39.13
C ALA A 64 11.17 -69.14 40.48
N GLY A 65 10.41 -69.03 41.57
CA GLY A 65 10.99 -68.78 42.89
C GLY A 65 11.70 -69.97 43.53
N ILE A 66 11.48 -71.19 43.04
CA ILE A 66 12.23 -72.39 43.46
C ILE A 66 13.50 -72.52 42.61
N ILE A 67 13.43 -72.15 41.33
CA ILE A 67 14.53 -72.26 40.38
C ILE A 67 15.57 -71.15 40.59
N MET A 68 15.12 -69.89 40.69
CA MET A 68 15.96 -68.72 40.94
C MET A 68 15.41 -67.90 42.11
N PRO A 69 15.67 -68.34 43.35
CA PRO A 69 15.25 -67.60 44.54
C PRO A 69 15.98 -66.26 44.62
N GLN A 70 15.24 -65.20 44.91
CA GLN A 70 15.83 -63.88 45.16
C GLN A 70 16.05 -63.69 46.68
N PRO A 71 17.19 -63.10 47.08
CA PRO A 71 17.48 -62.88 48.49
C PRO A 71 16.47 -61.89 49.11
N GLY A 72 15.80 -62.30 50.19
CA GLY A 72 14.90 -61.43 50.96
C GLY A 72 13.43 -61.44 50.53
N VAL A 73 13.03 -62.27 49.56
CA VAL A 73 11.62 -62.41 49.12
C VAL A 73 11.18 -63.88 49.12
N SER A 74 9.88 -64.13 49.28
CA SER A 74 9.37 -65.50 49.23
C SER A 74 9.46 -66.08 47.81
N ALA A 75 9.52 -67.40 47.70
CA ALA A 75 9.50 -68.08 46.41
C ALA A 75 8.21 -67.78 45.61
N VAL A 76 7.09 -67.57 46.30
CA VAL A 76 5.82 -67.20 45.68
C VAL A 76 5.88 -65.79 45.11
N ASP A 77 6.40 -64.83 45.88
CA ASP A 77 6.53 -63.43 45.43
C ASP A 77 7.48 -63.30 44.24
N THR A 78 8.57 -64.08 44.24
CA THR A 78 9.52 -64.14 43.12
C THR A 78 8.84 -64.70 41.86
N THR A 79 7.97 -65.69 42.03
CA THR A 79 7.21 -66.30 40.93
C THR A 79 6.19 -65.33 40.34
N ILE A 80 5.42 -64.65 41.21
CA ILE A 80 4.43 -63.63 40.80
C ILE A 80 5.11 -62.45 40.09
N THR A 81 6.27 -62.02 40.57
CA THR A 81 7.04 -60.93 39.96
C THR A 81 7.53 -61.31 38.57
N ASN A 82 8.06 -62.52 38.39
CA ASN A 82 8.48 -63.03 37.07
C ASN A 82 7.28 -63.22 36.12
N PHE A 83 6.17 -63.77 36.60
CA PHE A 83 4.93 -63.89 35.82
C PHE A 83 4.47 -62.52 35.32
N SER A 84 4.39 -61.54 36.21
CA SER A 84 3.98 -60.17 35.87
C SER A 84 4.94 -59.51 34.88
N TYR A 85 6.24 -59.79 34.98
CA TYR A 85 7.23 -59.30 34.04
C TYR A 85 7.02 -59.87 32.62
N CYS A 86 6.85 -61.18 32.50
CA CYS A 86 6.66 -61.84 31.20
C CYS A 86 5.33 -61.42 30.55
N ILE A 87 4.24 -61.39 31.32
CA ILE A 87 2.94 -60.92 30.83
C ILE A 87 3.02 -59.47 30.35
N LYS A 88 3.69 -58.57 31.08
CA LYS A 88 3.86 -57.18 30.65
C LYS A 88 4.65 -57.07 29.35
N GLN A 89 5.66 -57.89 29.16
CA GLN A 89 6.48 -57.90 27.94
C GLN A 89 5.68 -58.39 26.72
N ASP A 90 4.91 -59.46 26.86
CA ASP A 90 4.09 -60.01 25.77
C ASP A 90 2.90 -59.11 25.44
N VAL A 91 2.26 -58.54 26.47
CA VAL A 91 1.18 -57.56 26.30
C VAL A 91 1.67 -56.32 25.54
N SER A 92 2.88 -55.83 25.81
CA SER A 92 3.49 -54.72 25.06
C SER A 92 3.64 -55.04 23.56
N ALA A 93 4.04 -56.27 23.21
CA ALA A 93 4.15 -56.70 21.82
C ALA A 93 2.78 -56.76 21.11
N VAL A 94 1.75 -57.25 21.80
CA VAL A 94 0.37 -57.27 21.27
C VAL A 94 -0.17 -55.85 21.11
N PHE A 95 0.05 -54.96 22.09
CA PHE A 95 -0.32 -53.55 21.98
C PHE A 95 0.43 -52.85 20.83
N SER A 96 1.69 -53.18 20.58
CA SER A 96 2.45 -52.64 19.44
C SER A 96 1.85 -53.05 18.10
N ILE A 97 1.46 -54.32 17.94
CA ILE A 97 0.78 -54.80 16.73
C ILE A 97 -0.61 -54.16 16.60
N ALA A 98 -1.35 -54.02 17.70
CA ALA A 98 -2.66 -53.39 17.72
C ALA A 98 -2.61 -51.87 17.48
N MET A 99 -1.53 -51.19 17.84
CA MET A 99 -1.30 -49.75 17.60
C MET A 99 -0.75 -49.45 16.21
N MET A 100 -0.22 -50.43 15.49
CA MET A 100 0.24 -50.26 14.10
C MET A 100 -0.80 -49.62 13.15
N PRO A 101 -2.09 -50.04 13.12
CA PRO A 101 -3.10 -49.36 12.33
C PRO A 101 -3.38 -47.92 12.81
N PHE A 102 -3.23 -47.66 14.12
CA PHE A 102 -3.41 -46.32 14.68
C PHE A 102 -2.28 -45.38 14.24
N GLU A 103 -1.03 -45.82 14.30
CA GLU A 103 0.14 -45.07 13.79
C GLU A 103 0.00 -44.74 12.30
N PHE A 104 -0.44 -45.71 11.48
CA PHE A 104 -0.69 -45.46 10.06
C PHE A 104 -1.81 -44.43 9.83
N SER A 105 -2.89 -44.51 10.62
CA SER A 105 -3.97 -43.51 10.54
C SER A 105 -3.53 -42.11 10.96
N MET A 106 -2.64 -42.01 11.96
CA MET A 106 -2.05 -40.74 12.39
C MET A 106 -1.12 -40.18 11.33
N TYR A 107 -0.32 -41.01 10.67
CA TYR A 107 0.53 -40.59 9.55
C TYR A 107 -0.29 -40.00 8.40
N LEU A 108 -1.35 -40.70 7.96
CA LEU A 108 -2.24 -40.20 6.91
C LEU A 108 -2.92 -38.89 7.31
N LEU A 109 -3.27 -38.73 8.58
CA LEU A 109 -3.86 -37.50 9.10
C LEU A 109 -2.87 -36.34 9.07
N ILE A 110 -1.61 -36.58 9.45
CA ILE A 110 -0.54 -35.58 9.36
C ILE A 110 -0.30 -35.18 7.90
N GLU A 111 -0.20 -36.16 6.99
CA GLU A 111 0.00 -35.90 5.56
C GLU A 111 -1.18 -35.10 4.96
N PHE A 112 -2.41 -35.42 5.36
CA PHE A 112 -3.60 -34.66 4.97
C PHE A 112 -3.56 -33.22 5.47
N ILE A 113 -3.17 -33.00 6.73
CA ILE A 113 -3.00 -31.66 7.30
C ILE A 113 -1.93 -30.89 6.54
N ASP A 114 -0.77 -31.49 6.28
CA ASP A 114 0.34 -30.84 5.57
C ASP A 114 -0.04 -30.49 4.13
N ALA A 115 -0.73 -31.39 3.41
CA ALA A 115 -1.25 -31.11 2.08
C ALA A 115 -2.24 -29.94 2.09
N THR A 116 -3.12 -29.89 3.10
CA THR A 116 -4.11 -28.81 3.25
C THR A 116 -3.44 -27.48 3.59
N LEU A 117 -2.48 -27.47 4.50
CA LEU A 117 -1.69 -26.29 4.86
C LEU A 117 -0.92 -25.76 3.64
N SER A 118 -0.31 -26.66 2.87
CA SER A 118 0.40 -26.31 1.63
C SER A 118 -0.52 -25.67 0.60
N ALA A 119 -1.74 -26.22 0.43
CA ALA A 119 -2.76 -25.65 -0.46
C ALA A 119 -3.21 -24.25 0.02
N ILE A 120 -3.40 -24.07 1.32
CA ILE A 120 -3.75 -22.75 1.91
C ILE A 120 -2.63 -21.74 1.68
N LEU A 121 -1.37 -22.12 1.94
CA LEU A 121 -0.21 -21.24 1.72
C LEU A 121 -0.06 -20.88 0.24
N ALA A 122 -0.25 -21.84 -0.66
CA ALA A 122 -0.25 -21.59 -2.11
C ALA A 122 -1.39 -20.63 -2.51
N PHE A 123 -2.58 -20.78 -1.94
CA PHE A 123 -3.69 -19.87 -2.14
C PHE A 123 -3.38 -18.46 -1.62
N MET A 124 -2.80 -18.33 -0.42
CA MET A 124 -2.37 -17.05 0.12
C MET A 124 -1.31 -16.37 -0.78
N ALA A 125 -0.36 -17.15 -1.29
CA ALA A 125 0.65 -16.67 -2.23
C ALA A 125 0.02 -16.23 -3.57
N PHE A 126 -0.98 -16.97 -4.08
CA PHE A 126 -1.75 -16.57 -5.24
C PHE A 126 -2.51 -15.26 -5.00
N ILE A 127 -3.17 -15.10 -3.84
CA ILE A 127 -3.84 -13.84 -3.46
C ILE A 127 -2.84 -12.69 -3.36
N GLN A 128 -1.64 -12.92 -2.83
CA GLN A 128 -0.58 -11.91 -2.76
C GLN A 128 -0.07 -11.54 -4.16
N TRP A 129 0.16 -12.53 -5.02
CA TRP A 129 0.50 -12.31 -6.43
C TRP A 129 -0.60 -11.52 -7.14
N LEU A 130 -1.87 -11.88 -6.96
CA LEU A 130 -3.02 -11.19 -7.53
C LEU A 130 -3.08 -9.73 -7.05
N LYS A 131 -2.88 -9.49 -5.74
CA LYS A 131 -2.79 -8.14 -5.16
C LYS A 131 -1.65 -7.33 -5.77
N ASN A 132 -0.47 -7.95 -5.98
CA ASN A 132 0.67 -7.28 -6.59
C ASN A 132 0.43 -6.97 -8.08
N GLN A 133 -0.20 -7.86 -8.83
CA GLN A 133 -0.60 -7.62 -10.22
C GLN A 133 -1.64 -6.51 -10.32
N LEU A 134 -2.69 -6.55 -9.48
CA LEU A 134 -3.70 -5.49 -9.43
C LEU A 134 -3.08 -4.15 -9.00
N GLY A 135 -2.23 -4.15 -7.97
CA GLY A 135 -1.48 -2.96 -7.54
C GLY A 135 -0.60 -2.40 -8.65
N GLY A 136 0.10 -3.26 -9.40
CA GLY A 136 0.89 -2.87 -10.58
C GLY A 136 0.04 -2.26 -11.69
N ILE A 137 -1.15 -2.83 -11.97
CA ILE A 137 -2.10 -2.32 -12.96
C ILE A 137 -2.63 -0.95 -12.53
N PHE A 138 -3.13 -0.80 -11.30
CA PHE A 138 -3.64 0.49 -10.81
C PHE A 138 -2.56 1.55 -10.70
N ALA A 139 -1.35 1.20 -10.26
CA ALA A 139 -0.20 2.11 -10.26
C ALA A 139 0.16 2.56 -11.68
N THR A 140 0.22 1.61 -12.63
CA THR A 140 0.49 1.93 -14.05
C THR A 140 -0.60 2.79 -14.67
N LEU A 141 -1.87 2.55 -14.36
CA LEU A 141 -3.00 3.37 -14.81
C LEU A 141 -2.94 4.78 -14.22
N TYR A 142 -2.68 4.91 -12.92
CA TYR A 142 -2.53 6.20 -12.24
C TYR A 142 -1.37 7.02 -12.84
N THR A 143 -0.23 6.38 -13.06
CA THR A 143 0.93 7.00 -13.71
C THR A 143 0.61 7.45 -15.15
N LYS A 144 -0.07 6.60 -15.94
CA LYS A 144 -0.50 6.97 -17.31
C LYS A 144 -1.51 8.12 -17.30
N ILE A 145 -2.44 8.16 -16.36
CA ILE A 145 -3.41 9.26 -16.20
C ILE A 145 -2.68 10.55 -15.85
N ILE A 146 -1.72 10.54 -14.92
CA ILE A 146 -0.92 11.72 -14.57
C ILE A 146 -0.14 12.23 -15.78
N TYR A 147 0.54 11.34 -16.52
CA TYR A 147 1.28 11.72 -17.72
C TYR A 147 0.38 12.29 -18.83
N PHE A 148 -0.89 11.91 -18.86
CA PHE A 148 -1.89 12.50 -19.76
C PHE A 148 -2.43 13.85 -19.25
N ILE A 149 -2.62 14.00 -17.94
CA ILE A 149 -3.17 15.23 -17.32
C ILE A 149 -2.15 16.38 -17.35
N ILE A 150 -0.85 16.11 -17.12
CA ILE A 150 0.20 17.14 -17.11
C ILE A 150 0.19 18.01 -18.38
N PRO A 151 0.29 17.48 -19.60
CA PRO A 151 0.25 18.29 -20.82
C PRO A 151 -1.10 18.99 -21.03
N LEU A 152 -2.19 18.42 -20.52
CA LEU A 152 -3.53 19.02 -20.55
C LEU A 152 -3.60 20.29 -19.68
N ILE A 153 -3.03 20.24 -18.47
CA ILE A 153 -2.91 21.41 -17.60
C ILE A 153 -2.01 22.47 -18.22
N GLU A 154 -0.88 22.07 -18.81
CA GLU A 154 0.05 22.97 -19.51
C GLU A 154 -0.65 23.71 -20.68
N MET A 155 -1.47 23.01 -21.46
CA MET A 155 -2.29 23.60 -22.51
C MET A 155 -3.27 24.66 -21.94
N ILE A 156 -3.93 24.37 -20.81
CA ILE A 156 -4.85 25.32 -20.16
C ILE A 156 -4.10 26.56 -19.64
N ILE A 157 -2.89 26.38 -19.10
CA ILE A 157 -2.03 27.49 -18.66
C ILE A 157 -1.69 28.39 -19.85
N HIS A 158 -1.29 27.81 -20.98
CA HIS A 158 -1.03 28.57 -22.21
C HIS A 158 -2.28 29.27 -22.74
N LEU A 159 -3.45 28.63 -22.71
CA LEU A 159 -4.71 29.26 -23.10
C LEU A 159 -5.04 30.47 -22.21
N ARG A 160 -4.84 30.33 -20.89
CA ARG A 160 -5.04 31.43 -19.94
C ARG A 160 -4.07 32.58 -20.22
N ASP A 161 -2.81 32.27 -20.49
CA ASP A 161 -1.79 33.27 -20.86
C ASP A 161 -2.15 33.99 -22.17
N LEU A 162 -2.65 33.28 -23.18
CA LEU A 162 -3.14 33.87 -24.43
C LEU A 162 -4.31 34.83 -24.18
N ILE A 163 -5.30 34.46 -23.37
CA ILE A 163 -6.42 35.34 -23.02
C ILE A 163 -5.92 36.57 -22.26
N ALA A 164 -4.96 36.40 -21.34
CA ALA A 164 -4.36 37.52 -20.61
C ALA A 164 -3.61 38.47 -21.55
N LYS A 165 -2.85 37.95 -22.52
CA LYS A 165 -2.16 38.73 -23.55
C LYS A 165 -3.13 39.47 -24.46
N VAL A 166 -4.21 38.81 -24.90
CA VAL A 166 -5.26 39.45 -25.72
C VAL A 166 -5.92 40.59 -24.95
N ASN A 167 -6.25 40.39 -23.67
CA ASN A 167 -6.79 41.45 -22.82
C ASN A 167 -5.79 42.60 -22.65
N GLY A 168 -4.49 42.30 -22.48
CA GLY A 168 -3.44 43.32 -22.40
C GLY A 168 -3.27 44.12 -23.69
N ILE A 169 -3.34 43.47 -24.85
CA ILE A 169 -3.27 44.14 -26.15
C ILE A 169 -4.52 45.00 -26.38
N ALA A 170 -5.71 44.49 -26.03
CA ALA A 170 -6.96 45.23 -26.18
C ALA A 170 -7.02 46.47 -25.28
N THR A 171 -6.59 46.37 -24.01
CA THR A 171 -6.53 47.54 -23.12
C THR A 171 -5.47 48.53 -23.57
N ALA A 172 -4.30 48.08 -24.00
CA ALA A 172 -3.28 48.95 -24.58
C ALA A 172 -3.83 49.69 -25.81
N ALA A 173 -4.49 48.99 -26.74
CA ALA A 173 -5.10 49.59 -27.92
C ALA A 173 -6.16 50.65 -27.56
N LEU A 174 -7.03 50.36 -26.59
CA LEU A 174 -8.05 51.32 -26.12
C LEU A 174 -7.42 52.56 -25.47
N TYR A 175 -6.44 52.38 -24.59
CA TYR A 175 -5.75 53.51 -23.95
C TYR A 175 -4.94 54.31 -24.96
N THR A 176 -4.29 53.68 -25.94
CA THR A 176 -3.60 54.37 -27.03
C THR A 176 -4.58 55.16 -27.88
N ALA A 177 -5.74 54.59 -28.25
CA ALA A 177 -6.77 55.31 -28.99
C ALA A 177 -7.32 56.51 -28.21
N MET A 178 -7.56 56.34 -26.90
CA MET A 178 -8.01 57.42 -26.02
C MET A 178 -6.95 58.51 -25.87
N ASN A 179 -5.67 58.14 -25.78
CA ASN A 179 -4.56 59.10 -25.74
C ASN A 179 -4.46 59.88 -27.06
N ILE A 180 -4.56 59.21 -28.22
CA ILE A 180 -4.56 59.88 -29.52
C ILE A 180 -5.72 60.88 -29.59
N TYR A 181 -6.94 60.48 -29.22
CA TYR A 181 -8.09 61.36 -29.19
C TYR A 181 -7.86 62.60 -28.32
N ASN A 182 -7.42 62.39 -27.08
CA ASN A 182 -7.16 63.49 -26.14
C ASN A 182 -6.05 64.42 -26.63
N THR A 183 -4.94 63.88 -27.14
CA THR A 183 -3.83 64.68 -27.67
C THR A 183 -4.27 65.49 -28.90
N THR A 184 -5.08 64.94 -29.80
CA THR A 184 -5.61 65.68 -30.94
C THR A 184 -6.53 66.81 -30.50
N VAL A 185 -7.47 66.54 -29.58
CA VAL A 185 -8.39 67.58 -29.06
C VAL A 185 -7.62 68.67 -28.32
N SER A 186 -6.69 68.31 -27.43
CA SER A 186 -5.84 69.26 -26.71
C SER A 186 -4.93 70.06 -27.67
N GLY A 187 -4.44 69.45 -28.75
CA GLY A 187 -3.66 70.13 -29.78
C GLY A 187 -4.46 71.24 -30.48
N ILE A 188 -5.70 70.95 -30.87
CA ILE A 188 -6.59 71.94 -31.49
C ILE A 188 -6.91 73.08 -30.51
N ILE A 189 -7.22 72.75 -29.25
CA ILE A 189 -7.51 73.75 -28.20
C ILE A 189 -6.29 74.65 -27.93
N ASN A 190 -5.07 74.10 -27.92
CA ASN A 190 -3.85 74.89 -27.76
C ASN A 190 -3.63 75.86 -28.93
N ILE A 191 -3.82 75.41 -30.17
CA ILE A 191 -3.72 76.27 -31.35
C ILE A 191 -4.76 77.40 -31.28
N MET A 192 -6.00 77.11 -30.87
CA MET A 192 -7.04 78.12 -30.64
C MET A 192 -6.63 79.15 -29.60
N THR A 193 -6.04 78.69 -28.50
CA THR A 193 -5.63 79.56 -27.39
C THR A 193 -4.50 80.49 -27.84
N ILE A 194 -3.53 79.98 -28.61
CA ILE A 194 -2.46 80.79 -29.21
C ILE A 194 -3.04 81.83 -30.17
N LEU A 195 -3.96 81.45 -31.06
CA LEU A 195 -4.61 82.39 -32.00
C LEU A 195 -5.38 83.48 -31.26
N ASN A 196 -6.14 83.13 -30.22
CA ASN A 196 -6.87 84.12 -29.42
C ASN A 196 -5.92 85.11 -28.72
N ASN A 197 -4.80 84.62 -28.18
CA ASN A 197 -3.80 85.48 -27.56
C ASN A 197 -3.14 86.44 -28.57
N ILE A 198 -2.85 85.98 -29.79
CA ILE A 198 -2.31 86.83 -30.88
C ILE A 198 -3.35 87.87 -31.34
N LEU A 199 -4.62 87.49 -31.46
CA LEU A 199 -5.69 88.41 -31.83
C LEU A 199 -5.82 89.57 -30.82
N ILE A 200 -5.80 89.26 -29.51
CA ILE A 200 -5.85 90.28 -28.46
C ILE A 200 -4.61 91.19 -28.52
N ALA A 201 -3.41 90.62 -28.71
CA ALA A 201 -2.17 91.39 -28.79
C ALA A 201 -2.14 92.36 -29.98
N THR A 202 -2.60 91.92 -31.16
CA THR A 202 -2.64 92.77 -32.36
C THR A 202 -3.64 93.91 -32.22
N ILE A 203 -4.84 93.66 -31.67
CA ILE A 203 -5.82 94.72 -31.38
C ILE A 203 -5.24 95.77 -30.42
N ALA A 204 -4.53 95.34 -29.37
CA ALA A 204 -3.92 96.24 -28.39
C ALA A 204 -2.84 97.16 -29.02
N ILE A 205 -1.96 96.61 -29.86
CA ILE A 205 -0.92 97.39 -30.56
C ILE A 205 -1.56 98.42 -31.49
N MET A 206 -2.61 98.04 -32.20
CA MET A 206 -3.27 98.93 -33.15
C MET A 206 -4.01 100.09 -32.48
N LEU A 207 -4.68 99.84 -31.35
CA LEU A 207 -5.27 100.90 -30.54
C LEU A 207 -4.21 101.89 -30.05
N ALA A 208 -3.05 101.40 -29.62
CA ALA A 208 -1.94 102.26 -29.22
C ALA A 208 -1.41 103.14 -30.38
N LEU A 209 -1.29 102.59 -31.60
CA LEU A 209 -0.88 103.34 -32.79
C LEU A 209 -1.89 104.41 -33.21
N ILE A 210 -3.19 104.11 -33.13
CA ILE A 210 -4.25 105.09 -33.44
C ILE A 210 -4.24 106.23 -32.42
N ILE A 211 -4.11 105.91 -31.12
CA ILE A 211 -3.98 106.93 -30.06
C ILE A 211 -2.75 107.80 -30.31
N LEU A 212 -1.60 107.21 -30.65
CA LEU A 212 -0.38 107.93 -30.99
C LEU A 212 -0.57 108.85 -32.21
N ALA A 213 -1.26 108.38 -33.26
CA ALA A 213 -1.57 109.19 -34.43
C ALA A 213 -2.43 110.40 -34.08
N PHE A 214 -3.47 110.24 -33.24
CA PHE A 214 -4.31 111.35 -32.78
C PHE A 214 -3.53 112.40 -31.96
N ILE A 215 -2.52 111.98 -31.20
CA ILE A 215 -1.65 112.90 -30.44
C ILE A 215 -0.72 113.70 -31.37
N LEU A 216 -0.23 113.10 -32.46
CA LEU A 216 0.73 113.72 -33.39
C LEU A 216 0.11 114.70 -34.39
N ILE A 217 -1.16 114.50 -34.80
CA ILE A 217 -1.89 115.35 -35.77
C ILE A 217 -1.90 116.85 -35.40
N PRO A 218 -2.15 117.28 -34.15
CA PRO A 218 -2.14 118.70 -33.78
C PRO A 218 -0.74 119.34 -33.66
N THR A 219 0.34 118.57 -33.83
CA THR A 219 1.73 119.05 -33.70
C THR A 219 2.36 119.36 -35.06
N PRO A 220 3.51 120.06 -35.13
CA PRO A 220 4.24 120.29 -36.41
C PRO A 220 4.63 119.00 -37.14
N ALA A 221 4.61 117.86 -36.44
CA ALA A 221 4.82 116.52 -37.00
C ALA A 221 3.56 115.93 -37.67
N PHE A 222 2.57 116.74 -38.03
CA PHE A 222 1.31 116.31 -38.65
C PHE A 222 1.46 115.34 -39.85
N PRO A 223 2.49 115.43 -40.74
CA PRO A 223 2.61 114.48 -41.85
C PRO A 223 2.89 113.05 -41.39
N LEU A 224 3.61 112.89 -40.28
CA LEU A 224 3.88 111.59 -39.65
C LEU A 224 2.61 111.03 -38.98
N GLY A 225 1.83 111.88 -38.32
CA GLY A 225 0.55 111.48 -37.70
C GLY A 225 -0.47 110.97 -38.73
N ILE A 226 -0.62 111.66 -39.86
CA ILE A 226 -1.48 111.22 -40.97
C ILE A 226 -0.94 109.89 -41.57
N GLY A 227 0.38 109.78 -41.75
CA GLY A 227 1.01 108.55 -42.24
C GLY A 227 0.77 107.33 -41.36
N ILE A 228 0.89 107.47 -40.03
CA ILE A 228 0.63 106.40 -39.06
C ILE A 228 -0.87 106.05 -39.03
N TYR A 229 -1.76 107.03 -39.13
CA TYR A 229 -3.21 106.80 -39.16
C TYR A 229 -3.65 105.99 -40.38
N VAL A 230 -3.19 106.36 -41.59
CA VAL A 230 -3.56 105.68 -42.84
C VAL A 230 -2.95 104.28 -42.92
N THR A 231 -1.69 104.11 -42.49
CA THR A 231 -1.06 102.78 -42.42
C THR A 231 -1.73 101.90 -41.35
N GLY A 232 -2.13 102.48 -40.22
CA GLY A 232 -2.92 101.79 -39.20
C GLY A 232 -4.25 101.25 -39.75
N LEU A 233 -5.06 102.09 -40.40
CA LEU A 233 -6.37 101.67 -40.94
C LEU A 233 -6.27 100.60 -42.04
N THR A 234 -5.25 100.68 -42.89
CA THR A 234 -5.01 99.69 -43.96
C THR A 234 -4.57 98.34 -43.38
N ILE A 235 -3.73 98.34 -42.34
CA ILE A 235 -3.33 97.11 -41.64
C ILE A 235 -4.51 96.50 -40.86
N MET A 236 -5.37 97.32 -40.23
CA MET A 236 -6.58 96.85 -39.53
C MET A 236 -7.48 96.06 -40.47
N THR A 237 -7.79 96.64 -41.62
CA THR A 237 -8.74 96.04 -42.58
C THR A 237 -8.15 94.81 -43.27
N SER A 238 -6.86 94.82 -43.60
CA SER A 238 -6.22 93.72 -44.30
C SER A 238 -5.89 92.51 -43.42
N PHE A 239 -5.60 92.69 -42.12
CA PHE A 239 -5.11 91.60 -41.26
C PHE A 239 -6.17 91.08 -40.28
N ILE A 240 -7.00 91.95 -39.70
CA ILE A 240 -7.96 91.55 -38.67
C ILE A 240 -9.14 90.78 -39.26
N ILE A 241 -9.66 91.23 -40.40
CA ILE A 241 -10.84 90.60 -41.02
C ILE A 241 -10.55 89.13 -41.38
N PRO A 242 -9.43 88.80 -42.06
CA PRO A 242 -9.10 87.40 -42.35
C PRO A 242 -8.86 86.57 -41.08
N VAL A 243 -8.20 87.12 -40.06
CA VAL A 243 -7.89 86.38 -38.82
C VAL A 243 -9.15 86.11 -37.99
N ILE A 244 -10.09 87.06 -37.92
CA ILE A 244 -11.38 86.85 -37.23
C ILE A 244 -12.23 85.82 -37.96
N VAL A 245 -12.30 85.88 -39.30
CA VAL A 245 -13.03 84.88 -40.10
C VAL A 245 -12.42 83.49 -39.91
N LEU A 246 -11.09 83.38 -39.93
CA LEU A 246 -10.40 82.12 -39.66
C LEU A 246 -10.71 81.60 -38.25
N TYR A 247 -10.69 82.46 -37.22
CA TYR A 247 -11.00 82.09 -35.85
C TYR A 247 -12.45 81.59 -35.69
N THR A 248 -13.44 82.30 -36.26
CA THR A 248 -14.86 81.90 -36.14
C THR A 248 -15.15 80.62 -36.92
N MET A 249 -14.55 80.43 -38.09
CA MET A 249 -14.64 79.17 -38.84
C MET A 249 -14.03 78.00 -38.06
N MET A 250 -12.86 78.21 -37.45
CA MET A 250 -12.19 77.16 -36.69
C MET A 250 -12.97 76.83 -35.39
N GLN A 251 -13.57 77.82 -34.73
CA GLN A 251 -14.46 77.61 -33.58
C GLN A 251 -15.73 76.84 -33.95
N ALA A 252 -16.39 77.21 -35.05
CA ALA A 252 -17.56 76.50 -35.55
C ALA A 252 -17.22 75.03 -35.89
N PHE A 253 -16.07 74.80 -36.53
CA PHE A 253 -15.58 73.45 -36.80
C PHE A 253 -15.32 72.65 -35.51
N THR A 254 -14.67 73.28 -34.52
CA THR A 254 -14.37 72.62 -33.24
C THR A 254 -15.64 72.27 -32.45
N GLN A 255 -16.65 73.14 -32.49
CA GLN A 255 -17.94 72.85 -31.85
C GLN A 255 -18.66 71.68 -32.51
N GLU A 256 -18.64 71.55 -33.83
CA GLU A 256 -19.28 70.41 -34.50
C GLU A 256 -18.52 69.09 -34.26
N VAL A 257 -17.18 69.14 -34.22
CA VAL A 257 -16.34 68.00 -33.83
C VAL A 257 -16.65 67.57 -32.38
N MET A 258 -16.80 68.50 -31.45
CA MET A 258 -17.12 68.20 -30.03
C MET A 258 -18.58 67.77 -29.83
N ARG A 259 -19.52 68.24 -30.66
CA ARG A 259 -20.95 67.88 -30.60
C ARG A 259 -21.19 66.45 -31.11
N THR A 260 -20.43 66.02 -32.11
CA THR A 260 -20.49 64.65 -32.65
C THR A 260 -19.78 63.62 -31.75
N SER A 261 -18.86 64.08 -30.89
CA SER A 261 -18.09 63.24 -29.95
C SER A 261 -18.54 63.35 -28.47
N GLY A 262 -19.55 64.17 -28.17
CA GLY A 262 -20.11 64.32 -26.82
C GLY A 262 -20.64 63.00 -26.24
N PRO A 263 -20.45 62.75 -24.93
CA PRO A 263 -20.70 61.45 -24.33
C PRO A 263 -22.19 61.11 -24.38
N LYS A 264 -22.58 60.14 -25.21
CA LYS A 264 -23.80 59.38 -24.97
C LYS A 264 -23.56 58.59 -23.69
N GLY A 265 -24.24 59.01 -22.62
CA GLY A 265 -23.98 58.60 -21.23
C GLY A 265 -23.56 57.14 -21.09
N GLN A 266 -22.38 56.94 -20.49
CA GLN A 266 -22.01 55.66 -19.91
C GLN A 266 -23.07 55.31 -18.87
N SER A 267 -23.93 54.33 -19.19
CA SER A 267 -24.68 53.62 -18.16
C SER A 267 -23.67 52.92 -17.27
N THR A 268 -23.53 53.39 -16.03
CA THR A 268 -22.79 52.69 -14.98
C THR A 268 -23.31 51.25 -14.87
N PRO A 269 -22.45 50.23 -14.95
CA PRO A 269 -22.88 48.86 -14.73
C PRO A 269 -23.34 48.74 -13.28
N LYS A 270 -24.62 48.40 -13.06
CA LYS A 270 -25.13 48.05 -11.73
C LYS A 270 -24.38 46.81 -11.23
N ILE A 271 -23.46 47.02 -10.28
CA ILE A 271 -22.84 45.93 -9.52
C ILE A 271 -23.95 45.24 -8.74
N LYS A 272 -24.37 44.07 -9.23
CA LYS A 272 -25.31 43.18 -8.53
C LYS A 272 -24.56 42.63 -7.31
N LYS A 273 -24.84 43.20 -6.13
CA LYS A 273 -24.36 42.65 -4.85
C LYS A 273 -24.86 41.20 -4.74
N ARG A 274 -23.93 40.24 -4.80
CA ARG A 274 -24.18 38.88 -4.34
C ARG A 274 -24.54 38.93 -2.86
N LYS A 275 -25.75 38.51 -2.52
CA LYS A 275 -26.03 37.92 -1.21
C LYS A 275 -25.55 36.48 -1.24
#